data_AF-A0A965PPD1-F1
#
_entry.id   AF-A0A965PPD1-F1
#
_cell.length_a   1.000
_cell.length_b   1.000
_cell.length_c   1.000
_cell.angle_alpha   90.00
_cell.angle_beta   90.00
_cell.angle_gamma   90.00
#
_symmetry.space_group_name_H-M   'P 1'
#
loop_
_entity.id
_entity.type
_entity.pdbx_description
1 polymer ?
#
loop_
_entity_poly.entity_id
_entity_poly.type
_entity_poly.pdbx_seq_one_letter_code
_entity_poly.pdbx_strand_id
1 'polypeptide(L)'
;MSFISGGTTIRADINQALIEGPSDVGLIGAEVLPLLNVPAKSGIYLKATLAGADLRNADALKRDIASEYASIARSYTSATYTTQEYGLIEYLDDSFKADLNRFFSIESSSAKFLLRQLKLSHEKRVSDLLWASSTPFTTADASPAVNYTEALLTTINAPADVAAAKLSLAKLGYQANAVIMSANVFERIRRSTLLQNMFFGVISDVGPRLLDEAQVAAGLGV
;
A
#
# COMPACT_ATOMS: atom_id res chain seq x y z
N MET A 1 37.07 52.92 -22.90
CA MET A 1 36.63 51.84 -23.82
C MET A 1 36.96 50.52 -23.13
N SER A 2 36.08 49.65 -22.69
CA SER A 2 34.63 49.49 -22.82
C SER A 2 34.20 48.60 -21.64
N PHE A 3 33.14 48.96 -20.92
CA PHE A 3 32.42 48.03 -20.07
C PHE A 3 31.46 47.23 -20.98
N ILE A 4 31.62 45.91 -21.03
CA ILE A 4 30.62 44.94 -21.55
C ILE A 4 30.39 43.98 -20.36
N SER A 5 29.39 44.19 -19.49
CA SER A 5 27.94 43.99 -19.68
C SER A 5 27.56 42.56 -20.08
N GLY A 6 26.94 41.85 -19.14
CA GLY A 6 25.80 40.99 -19.44
C GLY A 6 26.09 39.65 -20.11
N GLY A 7 26.66 38.72 -19.34
CA GLY A 7 26.49 37.29 -19.58
C GLY A 7 25.99 36.62 -18.31
N THR A 8 24.69 36.72 -18.02
CA THR A 8 24.04 35.79 -17.09
C THR A 8 24.10 34.40 -17.71
N THR A 9 25.20 33.69 -17.48
CA THR A 9 25.22 32.24 -17.67
C THR A 9 24.24 31.68 -16.64
N ILE A 10 23.09 31.20 -17.12
CA ILE A 10 22.26 30.26 -16.36
C ILE A 10 23.17 29.06 -16.12
N ARG A 11 23.71 28.94 -14.91
CA ARG A 11 24.56 27.80 -14.59
C ARG A 11 23.64 26.57 -14.47
N ALA A 12 23.85 25.61 -15.38
CA ALA A 12 23.14 24.33 -15.39
C ALA A 12 23.66 23.35 -14.31
N ASP A 13 24.62 23.76 -13.46
CA ASP A 13 25.28 22.93 -12.45
C ASP A 13 24.42 22.67 -11.20
N ILE A 14 23.29 23.39 -11.04
CA ILE A 14 22.39 23.23 -9.88
C ILE A 14 21.64 21.86 -9.88
N ASN A 15 21.66 21.09 -10.97
CA ASN A 15 21.00 19.77 -11.06
C ASN A 15 21.94 18.58 -11.33
N GLN A 16 23.26 18.74 -11.30
CA GLN A 16 24.20 17.71 -11.81
C GLN A 16 24.72 16.71 -10.77
N ALA A 17 24.10 16.59 -9.60
CA ALA A 17 24.26 15.34 -8.85
C ALA A 17 23.45 14.28 -9.62
N LEU A 18 24.12 13.51 -10.48
CA LEU A 18 23.52 12.37 -11.15
C LEU A 18 23.19 11.33 -10.08
N ILE A 19 21.96 11.41 -9.56
CA ILE A 19 21.38 10.37 -8.73
C ILE A 19 20.87 9.32 -9.72
N GLU A 20 21.68 8.29 -9.94
CA GLU A 20 21.34 7.17 -10.81
C GLU A 20 20.23 6.32 -10.15
N GLY A 21 18.98 6.72 -10.35
CA GLY A 21 17.81 5.91 -10.02
C GLY A 21 16.57 6.73 -9.66
N PRO A 22 15.37 6.38 -10.17
CA PRO A 22 14.13 6.99 -9.69
C PRO A 22 13.98 6.68 -8.19
N SER A 23 14.02 7.72 -7.37
CA SER A 23 14.22 7.59 -5.91
C SER A 23 12.95 7.22 -5.13
N ASP A 24 11.81 7.75 -5.57
CA ASP A 24 10.55 7.79 -4.79
C ASP A 24 9.38 7.10 -5.53
N VAL A 25 9.64 6.41 -6.63
CA VAL A 25 8.58 5.78 -7.45
C VAL A 25 8.26 4.40 -6.87
N GLY A 26 6.98 4.12 -6.64
CA GLY A 26 6.49 2.78 -6.28
C GLY A 26 6.38 2.47 -4.78
N LEU A 27 6.43 3.47 -3.89
CA LEU A 27 6.13 3.29 -2.48
C LEU A 27 4.62 3.42 -2.24
N ILE A 28 3.98 2.34 -1.75
CA ILE A 28 2.52 2.28 -1.57
C ILE A 28 2.10 2.15 -0.11
N GLY A 29 3.04 2.01 0.83
CA GLY A 29 2.74 1.70 2.23
C GLY A 29 1.87 2.75 2.93
N ALA A 30 1.98 4.03 2.55
CA ALA A 30 1.11 5.09 3.07
C ALA A 30 -0.29 5.12 2.42
N GLU A 31 -0.45 4.53 1.23
CA GLU A 31 -1.76 4.34 0.59
C GLU A 31 -2.47 3.11 1.19
N VAL A 32 -1.71 2.04 1.47
CA VAL A 32 -2.20 0.82 2.11
C VAL A 32 -2.59 1.05 3.57
N LEU A 33 -1.72 1.73 4.34
CA LEU A 33 -1.96 2.09 5.74
C LEU A 33 -1.77 3.61 5.91
N PRO A 34 -2.86 4.40 5.82
CA PRO A 34 -2.81 5.84 5.97
C PRO A 34 -2.25 6.29 7.32
N LEU A 35 -1.44 7.35 7.27
CA LEU A 35 -0.81 7.93 8.46
C LEU A 35 -1.84 8.71 9.29
N LEU A 36 -2.00 8.32 10.55
CA LEU A 36 -2.82 9.04 11.52
C LEU A 36 -1.92 9.79 12.49
N ASN A 37 -2.09 11.11 12.56
CA ASN A 37 -1.37 11.94 13.53
C ASN A 37 -2.02 11.81 14.91
N VAL A 38 -1.24 11.36 15.90
CA VAL A 38 -1.67 11.23 17.29
C VAL A 38 -0.77 12.08 18.20
N PRO A 39 -1.33 12.76 19.22
CA PRO A 39 -0.55 13.67 20.06
C PRO A 39 0.32 12.96 21.11
N ALA A 40 -0.02 11.71 21.46
CA ALA A 40 0.66 10.95 22.50
C ALA A 40 1.43 9.76 21.91
N LYS A 41 2.58 9.44 22.51
CA LYS A 41 3.41 8.28 22.11
C LYS A 41 2.70 6.94 22.32
N SER A 42 1.90 6.83 23.38
CA SER A 42 1.15 5.63 23.69
C SER A 42 -0.23 6.00 24.20
N GLY A 43 -1.22 5.17 23.89
CA GLY A 43 -2.59 5.41 24.33
C GLY A 43 -3.48 4.21 24.17
N ILE A 44 -4.72 4.38 24.62
CA ILE A 44 -5.79 3.40 24.52
C ILE A 44 -6.83 3.98 23.56
N TYR A 45 -7.33 3.15 22.65
CA TYR A 45 -8.46 3.47 21.79
C TYR A 45 -9.58 2.44 22.01
N LEU A 46 -10.82 2.90 21.90
CA LEU A 46 -11.98 2.02 21.96
C LEU A 46 -12.22 1.40 20.57
N LYS A 47 -12.47 0.10 20.56
CA LYS A 47 -12.82 -0.70 19.39
C LYS A 47 -14.23 -1.23 19.57
N ALA A 48 -15.14 -0.83 18.69
CA ALA A 48 -16.40 -1.54 18.52
C ALA A 48 -16.12 -2.76 17.62
N THR A 49 -16.21 -3.97 18.17
CA THR A 49 -16.01 -5.19 17.38
C THR A 49 -17.31 -5.57 16.69
N LEU A 50 -17.21 -6.06 15.45
CA LEU A 50 -18.40 -6.44 14.69
C LEU A 50 -19.24 -7.53 15.39
N ALA A 51 -18.57 -8.46 16.08
CA ALA A 51 -19.19 -9.57 16.81
C ALA A 51 -19.62 -9.23 18.24
N GLY A 52 -19.01 -8.22 18.88
CA GLY A 52 -19.26 -7.89 20.29
C GLY A 52 -20.06 -6.60 20.52
N ALA A 53 -20.09 -5.70 19.54
CA ALA A 53 -20.73 -4.38 19.67
C ALA A 53 -22.09 -4.26 18.95
N ASP A 54 -22.71 -5.39 18.58
CA ASP A 54 -24.01 -5.46 17.89
C ASP A 54 -24.12 -4.56 16.64
N LEU A 55 -23.00 -4.29 15.97
CA LEU A 55 -22.97 -3.40 14.80
C LEU A 55 -23.73 -3.97 13.60
N ARG A 56 -23.99 -5.28 13.57
CA ARG A 56 -24.75 -6.00 12.53
C ARG A 56 -25.88 -6.85 13.09
N ASN A 57 -26.41 -6.49 14.26
CA ASN A 57 -27.51 -7.25 14.83
C ASN A 57 -28.86 -6.84 14.20
N ALA A 58 -29.75 -7.82 13.99
CA ALA A 58 -31.06 -7.64 13.39
C ALA A 58 -32.14 -7.43 14.48
N ASP A 59 -31.82 -6.63 15.50
CA ASP A 59 -32.65 -6.41 16.69
C ASP A 59 -33.89 -5.55 16.43
N ALA A 60 -34.04 -5.02 15.21
CA ALA A 60 -35.24 -4.31 14.77
C ALA A 60 -36.40 -5.31 14.55
N LEU A 61 -36.94 -5.81 15.66
CA LEU A 61 -38.06 -6.74 15.66
C LEU A 61 -39.39 -6.02 15.41
N LYS A 62 -40.32 -6.71 14.74
CA LYS A 62 -41.68 -6.21 14.56
C LYS A 62 -42.36 -6.11 15.92
N ARG A 63 -42.77 -4.89 16.30
CA ARG A 63 -43.50 -4.64 17.54
C ARG A 63 -44.94 -5.15 17.44
N ASP A 64 -45.39 -5.88 18.44
CA ASP A 64 -46.81 -6.23 18.58
C ASP A 64 -47.62 -5.04 19.13
N ILE A 65 -48.94 -5.06 18.97
CA ILE A 65 -49.81 -4.01 19.51
C ILE A 65 -49.74 -4.02 21.05
N ALA A 66 -49.55 -2.84 21.65
CA ALA A 66 -49.38 -2.63 23.10
C ALA A 66 -48.09 -3.18 23.74
N SER A 67 -47.10 -3.60 22.94
CA SER A 67 -45.76 -3.95 23.46
C SER A 67 -44.80 -2.76 23.45
N GLU A 68 -43.80 -2.77 24.34
CA GLU A 68 -42.72 -1.79 24.37
C GLU A 68 -41.73 -2.00 23.21
N TYR A 69 -40.96 -0.97 22.88
CA TYR A 69 -39.93 -1.07 21.84
C TYR A 69 -38.70 -1.81 22.37
N ALA A 70 -38.05 -2.58 21.49
CA ALA A 70 -36.76 -3.20 21.80
C ALA A 70 -35.69 -2.11 22.05
N SER A 71 -34.94 -2.25 23.15
CA SER A 71 -33.83 -1.38 23.51
C SER A 71 -32.50 -2.06 23.21
N ILE A 72 -31.53 -1.30 22.71
CA ILE A 72 -30.21 -1.80 22.29
C ILE A 72 -29.14 -0.98 22.99
N ALA A 73 -28.13 -1.64 23.55
CA ALA A 73 -26.95 -1.01 24.14
C ALA A 73 -25.68 -1.51 23.44
N ARG A 74 -24.79 -0.59 23.07
CA ARG A 74 -23.52 -0.93 22.41
C ARG A 74 -22.43 -1.21 23.42
N SER A 75 -21.68 -2.28 23.23
CA SER A 75 -20.46 -2.56 23.99
C SER A 75 -19.22 -2.08 23.22
N TYR A 76 -18.16 -1.72 23.94
CA TYR A 76 -16.87 -1.33 23.34
C TYR A 76 -15.75 -2.10 24.04
N THR A 77 -14.81 -2.63 23.26
CA THR A 77 -13.55 -3.16 23.79
C THR A 77 -12.47 -2.09 23.71
N SER A 78 -11.39 -2.24 24.46
CA SER A 78 -10.22 -1.35 24.38
C SER A 78 -9.04 -2.05 23.71
N ALA A 79 -8.23 -1.27 23.01
CA ALA A 79 -6.97 -1.70 22.44
C ALA A 79 -5.93 -0.60 22.65
N THR A 80 -4.64 -0.95 22.56
CA THR A 80 -3.53 -0.03 22.84
C THR A 80 -2.69 0.20 21.61
N TYR A 81 -2.03 1.36 21.56
CA TYR A 81 -1.00 1.66 20.58
C TYR A 81 0.24 2.24 21.27
N THR A 82 1.41 2.01 20.68
CA THR A 82 2.69 2.58 21.10
C THR A 82 3.48 2.95 19.86
N THR A 83 3.88 4.21 19.73
CA THR A 83 4.75 4.68 18.66
C THR A 83 6.21 4.62 19.09
N GLN A 84 7.07 4.30 18.13
CA GLN A 84 8.53 4.31 18.29
C GLN A 84 9.10 5.44 17.45
N GLU A 85 10.11 6.11 18.01
CA GLU A 85 10.83 7.17 17.31
C GLU A 85 11.92 6.55 16.44
N TYR A 86 12.03 7.01 15.19
CA TYR A 86 13.07 6.61 14.26
C TYR A 86 13.74 7.88 13.72
N GLY A 87 15.06 7.94 13.86
CA GLY A 87 15.89 9.03 13.34
C GLY A 87 17.12 8.45 12.65
N LEU A 88 17.65 9.19 11.69
CA LEU A 88 18.88 8.85 10.97
C LEU A 88 19.79 10.08 10.99
N ILE A 89 21.09 9.85 11.19
CA ILE A 89 22.11 10.89 11.20
C ILE A 89 23.15 10.49 10.17
N GLU A 90 23.52 11.45 9.31
CA GLU A 90 24.66 11.33 8.41
C GLU A 90 25.75 12.28 8.89
N TYR A 91 26.97 11.77 9.01
CA TYR A 91 28.13 12.58 9.37
C TYR A 91 28.81 13.06 8.10
N LEU A 92 28.99 14.37 7.97
CA LEU A 92 29.68 15.01 6.87
C LEU A 92 30.89 15.76 7.42
N ASP A 93 32.08 15.39 6.96
CA ASP A 93 33.31 16.08 7.35
C ASP A 93 33.45 17.43 6.63
N ASP A 94 34.03 18.42 7.31
CA ASP A 94 34.16 19.78 6.79
C ASP A 94 35.09 19.86 5.58
N SER A 95 36.11 19.00 5.50
CA SER A 95 37.00 18.93 4.33
C SER A 95 36.26 18.44 3.09
N PHE A 96 35.49 17.36 3.24
CA PHE A 96 34.67 16.76 2.18
C PHE A 96 33.51 17.67 1.76
N LYS A 97 32.91 18.37 2.74
CA LYS A 97 31.88 19.39 2.49
C LYS A 97 32.43 20.55 1.66
N ALA A 98 33.63 21.05 1.96
CA ALA A 98 34.25 22.15 1.22
C ALA A 98 34.54 21.77 -0.24
N ASP A 99 35.02 20.54 -0.48
CA ASP A 99 35.31 20.05 -1.83
C ASP A 99 34.04 19.77 -2.64
N LEU A 100 33.01 19.17 -2.03
CA LEU A 100 31.78 18.79 -2.74
C LEU A 100 30.77 19.92 -2.88
N ASN A 101 30.74 20.90 -1.96
CA ASN A 101 29.89 22.08 -2.11
C ASN A 101 30.25 22.93 -3.34
N ARG A 102 31.44 22.74 -3.93
CA ARG A 102 31.79 23.35 -5.21
C ARG A 102 30.94 22.81 -6.37
N PHE A 103 30.44 21.58 -6.25
CA PHE A 103 29.73 20.87 -7.31
C PHE A 103 28.22 20.78 -7.05
N PHE A 104 27.79 20.58 -5.81
CA PHE A 104 26.37 20.51 -5.45
C PHE A 104 26.15 20.79 -3.95
N SER A 105 24.93 21.17 -3.57
CA SER A 105 24.57 21.33 -2.16
C SER A 105 24.44 19.96 -1.49
N ILE A 106 25.55 19.50 -0.89
CA ILE A 106 25.63 18.16 -0.28
C ILE A 106 24.70 18.00 0.92
N GLU A 107 24.47 19.07 1.69
CA GLU A 107 23.54 19.06 2.81
C GLU A 107 22.10 18.83 2.36
N SER A 108 21.67 19.47 1.26
CA SER A 108 20.34 19.24 0.69
C SER A 108 20.20 17.82 0.13
N SER A 109 21.26 17.30 -0.50
CA SER A 109 21.29 15.93 -1.02
C SER A 109 21.22 14.88 0.09
N SER A 110 22.01 15.06 1.14
CA SER A 110 22.02 14.21 2.34
C SER A 110 20.66 14.21 3.03
N ALA A 111 20.05 15.39 3.24
CA ALA A 111 18.71 15.49 3.84
C ALA A 111 17.65 14.74 3.01
N LYS A 112 17.69 14.82 1.68
CA LYS A 112 16.79 14.07 0.79
C LYS A 112 17.04 12.55 0.89
N PHE A 113 18.30 12.13 0.96
CA PHE A 113 18.66 10.72 1.13
C PHE A 113 18.16 10.15 2.47
N LEU A 114 18.36 10.87 3.57
CA LEU A 114 17.87 10.46 4.89
C LEU A 114 16.34 10.36 4.92
N LEU A 115 15.64 11.33 4.33
CA LEU A 115 14.19 11.28 4.20
C LEU A 115 13.73 10.04 3.41
N ARG A 116 14.42 9.70 2.31
CA ARG A 116 14.14 8.50 1.52
C ARG A 116 14.31 7.22 2.34
N GLN A 117 15.40 7.12 3.11
CA GLN A 117 15.63 5.94 3.96
C GLN A 117 14.54 5.78 5.02
N LEU A 118 14.03 6.90 5.55
CA LEU A 118 12.89 6.88 6.47
C LEU A 118 11.63 6.36 5.76
N LYS A 119 11.33 6.83 4.55
CA LYS A 119 10.19 6.34 3.74
C LYS A 119 10.32 4.85 3.40
N LEU A 120 11.50 4.38 3.01
CA LEU A 120 11.76 2.96 2.73
C LEU A 120 11.60 2.10 3.98
N SER A 121 12.08 2.59 5.13
CA SER A 121 11.89 1.91 6.41
C SER A 121 10.41 1.82 6.78
N HIS A 122 9.62 2.84 6.47
CA HIS A 122 8.16 2.79 6.64
C HIS A 122 7.53 1.72 5.74
N GLU A 123 7.89 1.69 4.45
CA GLU A 123 7.42 0.66 3.50
C GLU A 123 7.70 -0.76 4.00
N LYS A 124 8.94 -0.99 4.46
CA LYS A 124 9.34 -2.28 5.00
C LYS A 124 8.49 -2.67 6.22
N ARG A 125 8.25 -1.74 7.15
CA ARG A 125 7.43 -2.02 8.34
C ARG A 125 5.98 -2.34 7.96
N VAL A 126 5.41 -1.64 6.98
CA VAL A 126 4.07 -1.95 6.47
C VAL A 126 4.04 -3.35 5.84
N SER A 127 5.04 -3.68 5.02
CA SER A 127 5.17 -5.02 4.43
C SER A 127 5.33 -6.11 5.51
N ASP A 128 6.24 -5.92 6.47
CA ASP A 128 6.48 -6.88 7.54
C ASP A 128 5.19 -7.07 8.40
N LEU A 129 4.39 -6.02 8.58
CA LEU A 129 3.09 -6.10 9.27
C LEU A 129 2.00 -6.76 8.42
N LEU A 130 1.95 -6.55 7.11
CA LEU A 130 0.92 -7.14 6.26
C LEU A 130 1.14 -8.64 6.06
N TRP A 131 2.40 -9.07 5.97
CA TRP A 131 2.77 -10.45 5.66
C TRP A 131 3.21 -11.28 6.87
N ALA A 132 3.24 -10.71 8.08
CA ALA A 132 3.55 -11.50 9.27
C ALA A 132 2.43 -12.51 9.58
N SER A 133 2.84 -13.74 9.92
CA SER A 133 1.95 -14.88 10.17
C SER A 133 1.08 -14.75 11.43
N SER A 134 1.31 -13.74 12.26
CA SER A 134 0.67 -13.51 13.56
C SER A 134 -0.20 -12.24 13.59
N THR A 135 -0.44 -11.62 12.45
CA THR A 135 -1.07 -10.30 12.35
C THR A 135 -2.59 -10.38 12.44
N PRO A 136 -3.29 -9.27 12.79
CA PRO A 136 -4.73 -9.28 13.10
C PRO A 136 -5.66 -9.44 11.87
N PHE A 137 -5.12 -9.73 10.68
CA PHE A 137 -5.90 -9.83 9.43
C PHE A 137 -6.43 -11.22 9.11
N THR A 138 -6.17 -12.22 9.97
CA THR A 138 -6.50 -13.64 9.74
C THR A 138 -8.00 -13.99 9.69
N THR A 139 -8.88 -13.02 9.93
CA THR A 139 -10.33 -13.29 10.04
C THR A 139 -10.99 -13.59 8.68
N ALA A 140 -10.34 -13.25 7.57
CA ALA A 140 -10.87 -13.46 6.22
C ALA A 140 -9.83 -14.04 5.24
N ASP A 141 -8.91 -14.87 5.72
CA ASP A 141 -7.89 -15.49 4.89
C ASP A 141 -8.53 -16.42 3.85
N ALA A 142 -8.25 -16.15 2.57
CA ALA A 142 -8.61 -17.02 1.46
C ALA A 142 -7.32 -17.61 0.88
N SER A 143 -7.26 -18.94 0.76
CA SER A 143 -6.17 -19.59 0.06
C SER A 143 -6.44 -19.58 -1.44
N PRO A 144 -5.44 -19.28 -2.28
CA PRO A 144 -5.60 -19.37 -3.71
C PRO A 144 -5.85 -20.83 -4.11
N ALA A 145 -6.67 -21.06 -5.13
CA ALA A 145 -6.91 -22.42 -5.63
C ALA A 145 -5.62 -23.06 -6.21
N VAL A 146 -4.72 -22.24 -6.76
CA VAL A 146 -3.43 -22.64 -7.32
C VAL A 146 -2.35 -21.63 -6.93
N ASN A 147 -1.14 -22.11 -6.66
CA ASN A 147 -0.01 -21.23 -6.36
C ASN A 147 0.37 -20.35 -7.56
N TYR A 148 0.67 -19.07 -7.31
CA TYR A 148 0.98 -18.08 -8.34
C TYR A 148 2.45 -18.18 -8.75
N THR A 149 2.81 -19.24 -9.47
CA THR A 149 4.18 -19.53 -9.93
C THR A 149 4.27 -19.49 -11.46
N GLU A 150 5.49 -19.30 -11.99
CA GLU A 150 5.72 -19.28 -13.44
C GLU A 150 5.27 -20.57 -14.16
N ALA A 151 5.37 -21.72 -13.50
CA ALA A 151 4.98 -23.00 -14.08
C ALA A 151 3.46 -23.17 -14.24
N LEU A 152 2.67 -22.34 -13.55
CA LEU A 152 1.22 -22.50 -13.41
C LEU A 152 0.42 -21.39 -14.09
N LEU A 153 1.04 -20.61 -14.98
CA LEU A 153 0.40 -19.50 -15.71
C LEU A 153 -0.87 -19.89 -16.47
N THR A 154 -0.96 -21.14 -16.91
CA THR A 154 -2.14 -21.66 -17.62
C THR A 154 -3.33 -21.99 -16.71
N THR A 155 -3.08 -22.09 -15.40
CA THR A 155 -4.06 -22.54 -14.38
C THR A 155 -4.40 -21.48 -13.34
N ILE A 156 -3.59 -20.42 -13.21
CA ILE A 156 -3.85 -19.31 -12.28
C ILE A 156 -5.19 -18.66 -12.65
N ASN A 157 -6.10 -18.56 -11.66
CA ASN A 157 -7.41 -17.93 -11.80
C ASN A 157 -7.59 -16.79 -10.79
N ALA A 158 -6.87 -15.69 -11.02
CA ALA A 158 -6.90 -14.52 -10.15
C ALA A 158 -8.29 -13.89 -9.96
N PRO A 159 -9.16 -13.80 -10.98
CA PRO A 159 -10.51 -13.26 -10.79
C PRO A 159 -11.34 -14.09 -9.79
N ALA A 160 -11.24 -15.42 -9.84
CA ALA A 160 -11.98 -16.30 -8.93
C ALA A 160 -11.44 -16.21 -7.49
N ASP A 161 -10.11 -16.23 -7.33
CA ASP A 161 -9.47 -16.14 -6.00
C ASP A 161 -9.81 -14.79 -5.33
N VAL A 162 -9.74 -13.68 -6.06
CA VAL A 162 -10.09 -12.35 -5.53
C VAL A 162 -11.59 -12.24 -5.25
N ALA A 163 -12.47 -12.79 -6.09
CA ALA A 163 -13.91 -12.81 -5.83
C ALA A 163 -14.25 -13.59 -4.55
N ALA A 164 -13.58 -14.73 -4.31
CA ALA A 164 -13.74 -15.51 -3.08
C ALA A 164 -13.29 -14.71 -1.85
N ALA A 165 -12.14 -14.04 -1.92
CA ALA A 165 -11.65 -13.17 -0.85
C ALA A 165 -12.61 -12.00 -0.56
N LYS A 166 -13.13 -11.35 -1.61
CA LYS A 166 -14.14 -10.29 -1.48
C LYS A 166 -15.41 -10.78 -0.83
N LEU A 167 -15.88 -11.98 -1.15
CA LEU A 167 -17.07 -12.57 -0.54
C LEU A 167 -16.83 -12.87 0.96
N SER A 168 -15.65 -13.35 1.31
CA SER A 168 -15.25 -13.53 2.73
C SER A 168 -15.24 -12.22 3.49
N LEU A 169 -14.72 -11.13 2.91
CA LEU A 169 -14.79 -9.79 3.49
C LEU A 169 -16.22 -9.25 3.58
N ALA A 170 -17.05 -9.50 2.57
CA ALA A 170 -18.44 -9.08 2.54
C ALA A 170 -19.30 -9.76 3.62
N LYS A 171 -19.00 -11.02 3.98
CA LYS A 171 -19.62 -11.69 5.14
C LYS A 171 -19.35 -10.96 6.46
N LEU A 172 -18.19 -10.31 6.56
CA LEU A 172 -17.82 -9.44 7.69
C LEU A 172 -18.28 -7.99 7.48
N GLY A 173 -18.99 -7.68 6.39
CA GLY A 173 -19.48 -6.35 6.11
C GLY A 173 -18.47 -5.35 5.59
N TYR A 174 -17.30 -5.81 5.18
CA TYR A 174 -16.32 -4.97 4.50
C TYR A 174 -16.54 -5.02 2.99
N GLN A 175 -16.47 -3.86 2.34
CA GLN A 175 -16.38 -3.76 0.89
C GLN A 175 -14.93 -3.46 0.52
N ALA A 176 -14.29 -4.40 -0.19
CA ALA A 176 -12.94 -4.19 -0.69
C ALA A 176 -12.94 -3.14 -1.82
N ASN A 177 -11.98 -2.22 -1.77
CA ASN A 177 -11.80 -1.11 -2.71
C ASN A 177 -10.45 -1.16 -3.47
N ALA A 178 -9.54 -2.03 -3.06
CA ALA A 178 -8.22 -2.17 -3.66
C ALA A 178 -7.70 -3.60 -3.48
N VAL A 179 -6.82 -4.02 -4.39
CA VAL A 179 -6.01 -5.23 -4.25
C VAL A 179 -4.55 -4.82 -4.27
N ILE A 180 -3.82 -5.25 -3.25
CA ILE A 180 -2.39 -4.97 -3.09
C ILE A 180 -1.64 -6.27 -3.37
N MET A 181 -0.64 -6.20 -4.25
CA MET A 181 0.14 -7.37 -4.64
C MET A 181 1.59 -7.01 -4.91
N SER A 182 2.47 -8.00 -4.84
CA SER A 182 3.87 -7.82 -5.25
C SER A 182 3.97 -7.71 -6.77
N ALA A 183 4.98 -6.99 -7.26
CA ALA A 183 5.26 -6.86 -8.70
C ALA A 183 5.41 -8.22 -9.40
N ASN A 184 6.03 -9.21 -8.73
CA ASN A 184 6.18 -10.56 -9.27
C ASN A 184 4.83 -11.26 -9.49
N VAL A 185 3.88 -11.07 -8.57
CA VAL A 185 2.53 -11.63 -8.71
C VAL A 185 1.77 -10.90 -9.81
N PHE A 186 1.89 -9.57 -9.89
CA PHE A 186 1.28 -8.77 -10.94
C PHE A 186 1.74 -9.20 -12.35
N GLU A 187 3.04 -9.37 -12.55
CA GLU A 187 3.62 -9.85 -13.82
C GLU A 187 3.14 -11.25 -14.22
N ARG A 188 2.86 -12.12 -13.24
CA ARG A 188 2.28 -13.44 -13.49
C ARG A 188 0.80 -13.35 -13.85
N ILE A 189 0.04 -12.50 -13.17
CA ILE A 189 -1.40 -12.33 -13.40
C ILE A 189 -1.68 -11.77 -14.79
N ARG A 190 -0.96 -10.73 -15.22
CA ARG A 190 -1.11 -10.13 -16.58
C ARG A 190 -0.76 -11.09 -17.72
N ARG A 191 0.00 -12.16 -17.42
CA ARG A 191 0.38 -13.24 -18.33
C ARG A 191 -0.48 -14.50 -18.20
N SER A 192 -1.37 -14.56 -17.21
CA SER A 192 -2.19 -15.74 -16.97
C SER A 192 -3.22 -15.93 -18.07
N THR A 193 -3.35 -17.17 -18.56
CA THR A 193 -4.22 -17.46 -19.71
C THR A 193 -5.69 -17.22 -19.38
N LEU A 194 -6.13 -17.57 -18.17
CA LEU A 194 -7.54 -17.44 -17.78
C LEU A 194 -7.98 -15.99 -17.68
N LEU A 195 -7.13 -15.09 -17.18
CA LEU A 195 -7.47 -13.67 -17.10
C LEU A 195 -7.42 -13.03 -18.49
N GLN A 196 -6.44 -13.37 -19.33
CA GLN A 196 -6.42 -12.93 -20.73
C GLN A 196 -7.65 -13.39 -21.52
N ASN A 197 -8.08 -14.64 -21.31
CA ASN A 197 -9.25 -15.21 -21.95
C ASN A 197 -10.55 -14.48 -21.59
N MET A 198 -10.62 -13.86 -20.41
CA MET A 198 -11.80 -13.08 -20.00
C MET A 198 -11.97 -11.80 -20.82
N PHE A 199 -10.85 -11.18 -21.24
CA PHE A 199 -10.87 -9.96 -22.05
C PHE A 199 -10.91 -10.23 -23.55
N PHE A 200 -10.22 -11.27 -24.01
CA PHE A 200 -10.00 -11.49 -25.43
C PHE A 200 -10.62 -12.78 -25.99
N GLY A 201 -11.28 -13.60 -25.15
CA GLY A 201 -11.75 -14.93 -25.52
C GLY A 201 -10.63 -15.97 -25.59
N VAL A 202 -10.95 -17.21 -25.98
CA VAL A 202 -9.95 -18.26 -26.14
C VAL A 202 -9.08 -17.95 -27.35
N ILE A 203 -7.84 -17.54 -27.14
CA ILE A 203 -6.87 -17.27 -28.20
C ILE A 203 -5.90 -18.46 -28.29
N SER A 204 -5.71 -19.01 -29.49
CA SER A 204 -4.91 -20.22 -29.73
C SER A 204 -3.40 -19.99 -29.78
N ASP A 205 -2.94 -18.75 -29.90
CA ASP A 205 -1.51 -18.42 -29.92
C ASP A 205 -1.28 -17.01 -29.38
N VAL A 206 -0.59 -16.92 -28.24
CA VAL A 206 -0.38 -15.68 -27.51
C VAL A 206 0.98 -15.11 -27.89
N GLY A 207 0.99 -14.26 -28.92
CA GLY A 207 1.98 -13.17 -28.93
C GLY A 207 1.84 -12.34 -27.64
N PRO A 208 2.83 -11.52 -27.26
CA PRO A 208 2.92 -10.90 -25.93
C PRO A 208 1.92 -9.76 -25.73
N ARG A 209 0.62 -10.07 -25.71
CA ARG A 209 -0.44 -9.15 -25.29
C ARG A 209 -0.56 -9.22 -23.79
N LEU A 210 0.20 -8.35 -23.16
CA LEU A 210 0.13 -8.15 -21.72
C LEU A 210 -1.04 -7.24 -21.41
N LEU A 211 -1.79 -7.60 -20.38
CA LEU A 211 -2.84 -6.74 -19.86
C LEU A 211 -2.23 -5.55 -19.13
N ASP A 212 -2.87 -4.39 -19.28
CA ASP A 212 -2.53 -3.17 -18.55
C ASP A 212 -3.17 -3.16 -17.16
N GLU A 213 -2.69 -2.30 -16.26
CA GLU A 213 -3.14 -2.22 -14.86
C GLU A 213 -4.65 -2.01 -14.75
N ALA A 214 -5.22 -1.14 -15.58
CA ALA A 214 -6.66 -0.88 -15.59
C ALA A 214 -7.48 -2.11 -16.01
N GLN A 215 -6.95 -2.93 -16.91
CA GLN A 215 -7.61 -4.17 -17.34
C GLN A 215 -7.54 -5.23 -16.25
N VAL A 216 -6.39 -5.34 -15.56
CA VAL A 216 -6.27 -6.23 -14.41
C VAL A 216 -7.24 -5.80 -13.30
N ALA A 217 -7.31 -4.52 -12.96
CA ALA A 217 -8.25 -3.98 -11.96
C ALA A 217 -9.71 -4.29 -12.32
N ALA A 218 -10.11 -4.00 -13.56
CA ALA A 218 -11.45 -4.34 -14.06
C ALA A 218 -11.74 -5.84 -13.99
N GLY A 219 -10.73 -6.67 -14.25
CA GLY A 219 -10.87 -8.13 -14.21
C GLY A 219 -10.97 -8.71 -12.80
N LEU A 220 -10.39 -8.03 -11.81
CA LEU A 220 -10.51 -8.37 -10.39
C LEU A 220 -11.73 -7.71 -9.73
N GLY A 221 -12.35 -6.74 -10.42
CA GLY A 221 -13.54 -6.02 -9.97
C GLY A 221 -13.27 -5.11 -8.77
N VAL A 222 -12.11 -4.45 -8.74
CA VAL A 222 -11.70 -3.45 -7.75
C VAL A 222 -11.41 -2.13 -8.43
#